data_AF-A0A7W0VJK6-F1
#
_entry.id   AF-A0A7W0VJK6-F1
#
_cell.length_a   1.000
_cell.length_b   1.000
_cell.length_c   1.000
_cell.angle_alpha   90.00
_cell.angle_beta   90.00
_cell.angle_gamma   90.00
#
_symmetry.space_group_name_H-M   'P 1'
#
loop_
_entity.id
_entity.type
_entity.pdbx_description
1 polymer ?
#
loop_
_entity_poly.entity_id
_entity_poly.type
_entity_poly.pdbx_seq_one_letter_code
_entity_poly.pdbx_strand_id
1 'polypeptide(L)' 'MLTLSDRHTTTKWAGLLGPKDLIALRVTDFEVIDHGPSIPVTNRCRR' A
#
# COMPACT_ATOMS: atom_id res chain seq x y z
N MET A 1 -14.12 3.24 -18.54
CA MET A 1 -13.51 3.62 -17.25
C MET A 1 -12.44 2.59 -16.94
N LEU A 2 -11.17 2.89 -17.19
CA LEU A 2 -10.07 1.94 -16.96
C LEU A 2 -9.65 2.02 -15.48
N THR A 3 -9.83 0.94 -14.74
CA THR A 3 -9.35 0.80 -13.37
C THR A 3 -7.82 0.73 -13.37
N LEU A 4 -7.17 1.79 -12.88
CA LEU A 4 -5.74 1.78 -12.57
C LEU A 4 -5.50 0.86 -11.37
N SER A 5 -5.02 -0.36 -11.63
CA SER A 5 -4.73 -1.36 -10.60
C SER A 5 -3.27 -1.27 -10.19
N ASP A 6 -3.00 -0.75 -8.99
CA ASP A 6 -1.65 -0.64 -8.43
C ASP A 6 -1.07 -1.99 -7.94
N ARG A 7 -1.82 -3.09 -8.06
CA ARG A 7 -1.39 -4.45 -7.67
C ARG A 7 -0.07 -4.91 -8.30
N HIS A 8 0.37 -4.28 -9.40
CA HIS A 8 1.57 -4.66 -10.13
C HIS A 8 2.70 -3.64 -10.02
N THR A 9 2.53 -2.53 -9.27
CA THR A 9 3.61 -1.54 -9.11
C THR A 9 4.45 -1.91 -7.89
N THR A 10 5.77 -1.94 -8.08
CA THR A 10 6.73 -2.08 -6.99
C THR A 10 7.17 -0.72 -6.45
N THR A 11 6.89 0.37 -7.16
CA THR A 11 7.32 1.74 -6.83
C THR A 11 6.96 2.16 -5.41
N LYS A 12 5.79 1.75 -4.91
CA LYS A 12 5.34 2.06 -3.54
C LYS A 12 6.26 1.48 -2.46
N TRP A 13 6.91 0.34 -2.74
CA TRP A 13 7.68 -0.42 -1.77
C TRP A 13 9.16 -0.57 -2.16
N ALA A 14 9.56 -0.04 -3.32
CA ALA A 14 10.91 -0.14 -3.84
C ALA A 14 11.91 0.50 -2.87
N GLY A 15 12.89 -0.30 -2.41
CA GLY A 15 13.88 0.14 -1.42
C GLY A 15 13.38 0.25 0.01
N LEU A 16 12.10 -0.03 0.28
CA LEU A 16 11.51 0.01 1.62
C LEU A 16 11.33 -1.37 2.25
N LEU A 17 11.20 -2.42 1.43
CA LEU A 17 11.02 -3.81 1.90
C LEU A 17 11.97 -4.76 1.18
N GLY A 18 12.65 -5.61 1.95
CA GLY A 18 13.40 -6.78 1.49
C GLY A 18 12.51 -8.02 1.27
N PRO A 19 13.05 -9.09 0.65
CA PRO A 19 12.27 -10.27 0.25
C PRO A 19 11.56 -11.04 1.36
N LYS A 20 11.86 -10.79 2.64
CA LYS A 20 11.32 -11.52 3.80
C LYS A 20 10.78 -10.62 4.91
N ASP A 21 10.72 -9.31 4.71
CA ASP A 21 10.39 -8.37 5.78
C ASP A 21 8.97 -8.54 6.35
N LEU A 22 8.07 -9.15 5.56
CA LEU A 22 6.68 -9.39 5.96
C LEU A 22 6.38 -10.86 6.32
N ILE A 23 7.37 -11.77 6.26
CA ILE A 23 7.12 -13.22 6.44
C ILE A 23 6.66 -13.59 7.85
N ALA A 24 6.98 -12.74 8.83
CA ALA A 24 6.63 -12.96 10.22
C ALA A 24 5.18 -12.52 10.55
N LEU A 25 4.57 -11.71 9.70
CA LEU A 25 3.24 -11.15 9.95
C LEU A 25 2.14 -12.19 9.69
N ARG A 26 1.24 -12.36 10.65
CA ARG A 26 0.02 -13.17 10.52
C ARG A 26 -1.18 -12.27 10.37
N VAL A 27 -2.23 -12.77 9.72
CA VAL A 27 -3.50 -12.04 9.56
C VAL A 27 -4.12 -11.65 10.91
N THR A 28 -3.82 -12.40 11.96
CA THR A 28 -4.27 -12.13 13.34
C THR A 28 -3.47 -11.06 14.07
N ASP A 29 -2.34 -10.62 13.53
CA ASP A 29 -1.46 -9.64 14.17
C ASP A 29 -1.91 -8.19 13.91
N PHE A 30 -2.98 -8.01 13.13
CA PHE A 30 -3.52 -6.70 12.77
C PHE A 30 -4.62 -6.28 13.74
N GLU A 31 -4.46 -5.11 14.33
CA GLU A 31 -5.48 -4.44 15.14
C GLU A 31 -6.17 -3.34 14.32
N VAL A 32 -7.44 -3.08 14.61
CA VAL A 32 -8.16 -1.95 14.00
C VAL A 32 -7.65 -0.66 14.66
N ILE A 33 -7.05 0.21 13.84
CA ILE A 33 -6.63 1.55 14.27
C ILE A 33 -7.49 2.61 13.58
N ASP A 34 -7.62 3.78 14.22
CA ASP A 34 -8.22 4.95 13.60
C ASP A 34 -7.43 5.33 12.33
N HIS A 35 -8.11 5.35 11.18
CA HIS A 35 -7.52 5.64 9.89
C HIS A 35 -7.32 7.14 9.64
N GLY A 36 -7.68 7.99 10.61
CA GLY A 36 -7.51 9.43 10.52
C GLY A 36 -8.47 10.10 9.52
N PRO A 37 -8.32 11.42 9.32
CA PRO A 37 -9.22 12.21 8.47
C PRO A 37 -9.08 11.85 7.00
N SER A 38 -10.18 11.97 6.25
CA SER A 38 -10.17 11.77 4.80
C SER A 38 -9.29 12.81 4.09
N ILE A 39 -8.54 12.36 3.09
CA ILE A 39 -7.73 13.22 2.22
C ILE A 39 -8.34 13.32 0.82
N PRO A 40 -8.31 14.51 0.16
CA PRO A 40 -8.78 14.65 -1.21
C PRO A 40 -7.95 13.83 -2.20
N VAL A 41 -8.62 13.07 -3.06
CA VAL A 41 -7.98 12.31 -4.15
C VAL A 41 -7.57 13.26 -5.28
N THR A 42 -6.30 13.24 -5.68
CA THR A 42 -5.74 14.21 -6.67
C THR A 42 -5.41 13.61 -8.03
N ASN A 43 -5.34 12.28 -8.18
CA ASN A 43 -5.04 11.55 -9.43
C ASN A 43 -3.75 11.98 -10.16
N ARG A 44 -2.75 12.54 -9.46
CA ARG A 44 -1.48 13.02 -10.05
C ARG A 44 -0.40 11.94 -10.12
N CYS A 45 -0.74 10.74 -10.58
CA CYS A 45 0.24 9.66 -10.77
C CYS A 45 1.16 9.98 -11.96
N ARG A 46 2.46 9.77 -11.82
CA ARG A 46 3.43 9.80 -12.92
C ARG A 46 3.86 8.38 -13.24
N ARG A 47 4.04 8.07 -14.52
CA ARG A 47 4.54 6.77 -15.00
C ARG A 47 6.05 6.68 -14.85
#